data_AF-A0A9D9SWQ3-F1
#
_entry.id   AF-A0A9D9SWQ3-F1
#
_cell.length_a   1.000
_cell.length_b   1.000
_cell.length_c   1.000
_cell.angle_alpha   90.00
_cell.angle_beta   90.00
_cell.angle_gamma   90.00
#
_symmetry.space_group_name_H-M   'P 1'
#
loop_
_entity.id
_entity.type
_entity.pdbx_description
1 polymer ?
#
loop_
_entity_poly.entity_id
_entity_poly.type
_entity_poly.pdbx_seq_one_letter_code
_entity_poly.pdbx_strand_id
1 'polypeptide(L)'
;MDFLYILAVWAHVFTVCFWVGAMFFGDPHSTRFFSKLFEKKLGGVGWYAHAVLWPTGIFLLYYRGITPAELFSASLIATSWGKVLWLKLLLVLSLVMFQITVGHKPSKLIYGYILVAFTVIGLSVSLVRPVLL
;
A
#
# COMPACT_ATOMS: atom_id res chain seq x y z
N MET A 1 -9.42 -22.95 -3.32
CA MET A 1 -8.94 -21.56 -3.47
C MET A 1 -9.59 -21.00 -4.71
N ASP A 2 -10.36 -19.94 -4.57
CA ASP A 2 -11.11 -19.37 -5.70
C ASP A 2 -10.15 -18.60 -6.61
N PHE A 3 -10.30 -18.77 -7.93
CA PHE A 3 -9.50 -18.07 -8.94
C PHE A 3 -9.43 -16.55 -8.69
N LEU A 4 -10.52 -15.96 -8.21
CA LEU A 4 -10.61 -14.55 -7.87
C LEU A 4 -9.67 -14.15 -6.72
N TYR A 5 -9.48 -15.00 -5.72
CA TYR A 5 -8.54 -14.77 -4.63
C TYR A 5 -7.10 -14.68 -5.15
N ILE A 6 -6.71 -15.65 -5.99
CA ILE A 6 -5.38 -15.69 -6.59
C ILE A 6 -5.15 -14.44 -7.45
N LEU A 7 -6.12 -14.08 -8.29
CA LEU A 7 -6.06 -12.88 -9.11
C LEU A 7 -5.91 -11.61 -8.26
N ALA A 8 -6.67 -11.48 -7.18
CA ALA A 8 -6.58 -10.34 -6.27
C ALA A 8 -5.22 -10.24 -5.57
N VAL A 9 -4.65 -11.37 -5.13
CA VAL A 9 -3.30 -11.40 -4.54
C VAL A 9 -2.26 -10.93 -5.56
N TRP A 10 -2.28 -11.48 -6.78
CA TRP A 10 -1.34 -11.07 -7.83
C TRP A 10 -1.49 -9.60 -8.18
N ALA A 11 -2.72 -9.12 -8.41
CA ALA A 11 -2.98 -7.72 -8.72
C ALA A 11 -2.47 -6.79 -7.60
N HIS A 12 -2.71 -7.16 -6.33
CA HIS A 12 -2.22 -6.40 -5.17
C HIS A 12 -0.69 -6.36 -5.16
N VAL A 13 -0.02 -7.51 -5.25
CA VAL A 13 1.45 -7.61 -5.20
C VAL A 13 2.09 -6.88 -6.39
N PHE A 14 1.61 -7.09 -7.62
CA PHE A 14 2.13 -6.38 -8.80
C PHE A 14 1.96 -4.87 -8.68
N THR A 15 0.84 -4.41 -8.14
CA THR A 15 0.61 -2.97 -7.93
C THR A 15 1.58 -2.41 -6.89
N VAL A 16 1.83 -3.12 -5.79
CA VAL A 16 2.85 -2.71 -4.80
C VAL A 16 4.23 -2.63 -5.46
N CYS A 17 4.64 -3.65 -6.23
CA CYS A 17 5.93 -3.65 -6.92
C CYS A 17 6.06 -2.48 -7.91
N PHE A 18 5.00 -2.21 -8.68
CA PHE A 18 4.98 -1.09 -9.62
C PHE A 18 5.05 0.25 -8.91
N TRP A 19 4.29 0.43 -7.83
CA TRP A 19 4.26 1.64 -7.03
C TRP A 19 5.60 1.94 -6.35
N VAL A 20 6.24 0.92 -5.75
CA VAL A 20 7.60 1.05 -5.19
C VAL A 20 8.61 1.37 -6.30
N GLY A 21 8.53 0.68 -7.44
CA GLY A 21 9.39 0.96 -8.59
C GLY A 21 9.26 2.42 -9.05
N ALA A 22 8.03 2.95 -9.10
CA ALA A 22 7.79 4.35 -9.45
C ALA A 22 8.43 5.33 -8.46
N MET A 23 8.48 5.02 -7.16
CA MET A 23 9.16 5.88 -6.17
C MET A 23 10.68 5.99 -6.39
N PHE A 24 11.32 4.90 -6.82
CA PHE A 24 12.78 4.86 -7.01
C PHE A 24 13.24 5.29 -8.39
N PHE A 25 12.45 4.98 -9.41
CA PHE A 25 12.83 5.18 -10.81
C PHE A 25 12.05 6.32 -11.48
N GLY A 26 11.12 6.95 -10.76
CA GLY A 26 10.47 8.19 -11.18
C GLY A 26 11.49 9.33 -11.20
N ASP A 27 11.77 9.86 -12.39
CA ASP A 27 12.61 11.03 -12.56
C ASP A 27 11.82 12.11 -13.32
N PRO A 28 11.46 13.24 -12.69
CA PRO A 28 10.68 14.30 -13.33
C PRO A 28 11.39 14.94 -14.54
N HIS A 29 12.71 14.75 -14.66
CA HIS A 29 13.52 15.22 -15.77
C HIS A 29 13.75 14.16 -16.85
N SER A 30 13.27 12.93 -16.67
CA SER A 30 13.45 11.84 -17.61
C SER A 30 12.76 12.10 -18.95
N THR A 31 13.42 11.69 -20.03
CA THR A 31 12.86 11.73 -21.40
C THR A 31 12.01 10.50 -21.71
N ARG A 32 12.03 9.47 -20.87
CA ARG A 32 11.34 8.19 -21.07
C ARG A 32 9.82 8.38 -21.04
N PHE A 33 9.12 7.71 -21.97
CA PHE A 33 7.67 7.81 -22.15
C PHE A 33 6.89 7.59 -20.85
N PHE A 34 7.20 6.51 -20.12
CA PHE A 34 6.54 6.16 -18.86
C PHE A 34 6.68 7.26 -17.81
N SER A 35 7.88 7.80 -17.64
CA SER A 35 8.12 8.85 -16.66
C SER A 35 7.43 10.16 -17.06
N LYS A 36 7.43 10.53 -18.35
CA LYS A 36 6.63 11.68 -18.84
C LYS A 36 5.12 11.49 -18.64
N LEU A 37 4.60 10.30 -18.90
CA LEU A 37 3.18 10.02 -18.75
C LEU A 37 2.74 10.14 -17.29
N PHE A 38 3.45 9.47 -16.38
CA PHE A 38 3.05 9.44 -14.97
C PHE A 38 3.39 10.71 -14.21
N GLU A 39 4.60 11.26 -14.37
CA GLU A 39 5.04 12.45 -13.61
C GLU A 39 4.43 13.75 -14.15
N LYS A 40 4.33 13.91 -15.49
CA LYS A 40 3.89 15.20 -16.08
C LYS A 40 2.42 15.24 -16.45
N LYS A 41 1.81 14.12 -16.85
CA LYS A 41 0.40 14.10 -17.31
C LYS A 41 -0.58 13.59 -16.27
N LEU A 42 -0.19 12.64 -15.43
CA LEU A 42 -1.11 11.93 -14.55
C LEU A 42 -0.95 12.30 -13.06
N GLY A 43 -0.03 13.21 -12.73
CA GLY A 43 0.16 13.67 -11.33
C GLY A 43 0.77 12.63 -10.40
N GLY A 44 1.56 11.70 -10.96
CA GLY A 44 2.24 10.63 -10.25
C GLY A 44 1.51 9.28 -10.29
N VAL A 45 2.23 8.23 -9.88
CA VAL A 45 1.72 6.84 -9.88
C VAL A 45 0.85 6.52 -8.65
N GLY A 46 1.00 7.29 -7.57
CA GLY A 46 0.40 7.00 -6.26
C GLY A 46 -1.12 6.81 -6.31
N TRP A 47 -1.84 7.73 -6.94
CA TRP A 47 -3.31 7.70 -6.99
C TRP A 47 -3.85 6.45 -7.70
N TYR A 48 -3.21 6.05 -8.80
CA TYR A 48 -3.59 4.85 -9.55
C TYR A 48 -3.28 3.57 -8.77
N ALA A 49 -2.15 3.53 -8.06
CA ALA A 49 -1.83 2.42 -7.19
C ALA A 49 -2.88 2.27 -6.08
N HIS A 50 -3.29 3.38 -5.44
CA HIS A 50 -4.34 3.36 -4.41
C HIS A 50 -5.68 2.81 -4.95
N ALA A 51 -6.07 3.17 -6.18
CA ALA A 51 -7.31 2.68 -6.79
C ALA A 51 -7.37 1.15 -6.93
N VAL A 52 -6.22 0.48 -7.02
CA VAL A 52 -6.14 -0.99 -7.07
C VAL A 52 -5.88 -1.58 -5.68
N LEU A 53 -4.99 -0.99 -4.90
CA LEU A 53 -4.57 -1.50 -3.58
C LEU A 53 -5.70 -1.48 -2.55
N TRP A 54 -6.56 -0.46 -2.54
CA TRP A 54 -7.68 -0.38 -1.60
C TRP A 54 -8.72 -1.49 -1.84
N PRO A 55 -9.31 -1.64 -3.05
CA PRO A 55 -10.29 -2.70 -3.30
C PRO A 55 -9.70 -4.09 -3.10
N THR A 56 -8.50 -4.35 -3.62
CA THR A 56 -7.86 -5.66 -3.45
C THR A 56 -7.51 -5.93 -1.98
N GLY A 57 -7.03 -4.94 -1.23
CA GLY A 57 -6.74 -5.07 0.19
C GLY A 57 -7.98 -5.38 1.03
N ILE A 58 -9.09 -4.68 0.78
CA ILE A 58 -10.37 -4.92 1.44
C ILE A 58 -10.90 -6.32 1.11
N PHE A 59 -10.86 -6.70 -0.17
CA PHE A 59 -11.28 -8.03 -0.60
C PHE A 59 -10.45 -9.14 0.05
N LEU A 60 -9.13 -8.97 0.17
CA LEU A 60 -8.25 -9.93 0.82
C LEU A 60 -8.51 -10.04 2.33
N LEU A 61 -8.88 -8.94 3.01
CA LEU A 61 -9.32 -8.97 4.40
C LEU A 61 -10.64 -9.71 4.56
N TYR A 62 -11.60 -9.43 3.68
CA TYR A 62 -12.89 -10.11 3.66
C TYR A 62 -12.73 -11.62 3.44
N TYR A 63 -11.85 -12.04 2.52
CA TYR A 63 -11.55 -13.46 2.28
C TYR A 63 -10.91 -14.15 3.52
N ARG A 64 -10.28 -13.39 4.41
CA ARG A 64 -9.76 -13.87 5.70
C ARG A 64 -10.81 -13.86 6.82
N GLY A 65 -12.08 -13.57 6.50
CA GLY A 65 -13.16 -13.49 7.47
C GLY A 65 -13.21 -12.16 8.25
N ILE A 66 -12.41 -11.16 7.86
CA ILE A 66 -12.37 -9.86 8.55
C ILE A 66 -13.33 -8.91 7.85
N THR A 67 -14.48 -8.71 8.47
CA THR A 67 -15.47 -7.72 8.05
C THR A 67 -15.10 -6.32 8.56
N PRO A 68 -15.71 -5.25 8.03
CA PRO A 68 -15.54 -3.91 8.60
C PRO A 68 -15.89 -3.85 10.09
N ALA A 69 -16.94 -4.55 10.55
CA ALA A 69 -17.28 -4.58 11.97
C ALA A 69 -16.20 -5.29 12.81
N GLU A 70 -15.68 -6.42 12.31
CA GLU A 70 -14.63 -7.17 12.98
C GLU A 70 -13.32 -6.39 13.07
N LEU A 71 -13.03 -5.53 12.08
CA LEU A 71 -11.82 -4.70 12.08
C LEU A 71 -11.72 -3.78 13.30
N PHE A 72 -12.87 -3.33 13.82
CA PHE A 72 -12.98 -2.47 15.00
C PHE A 72 -13.40 -3.23 16.26
N SER A 73 -13.43 -4.56 16.22
CA SER A 73 -13.77 -5.36 17.40
C SER A 73 -12.66 -5.30 18.45
N ALA A 74 -13.04 -5.23 19.72
CA ALA A 74 -12.07 -5.28 20.82
C ALA A 74 -11.29 -6.61 20.83
N SER A 75 -11.96 -7.70 20.41
CA SER A 75 -11.35 -9.03 20.29
C SER A 75 -10.21 -9.03 19.29
N LEU A 76 -10.38 -8.47 18.09
CA LEU A 76 -9.32 -8.42 17.09
C LEU A 76 -8.17 -7.51 17.53
N ILE A 77 -8.49 -6.31 18.02
CA ILE A 77 -7.51 -5.30 18.45
C ILE A 77 -6.61 -5.82 19.59
N ALA A 78 -7.15 -6.65 20.48
CA ALA A 78 -6.39 -7.22 21.58
C ALA A 78 -5.29 -8.21 21.12
N THR A 79 -5.47 -8.86 19.97
CA THR A 79 -4.51 -9.86 19.45
C THR A 79 -3.23 -9.20 18.92
N SER A 80 -2.09 -9.92 18.98
CA SER A 80 -0.83 -9.46 18.36
C SER A 80 -0.99 -9.23 16.87
N TRP A 81 -1.72 -10.11 16.18
CA TRP A 81 -2.01 -9.99 14.76
C TRP A 81 -2.83 -8.72 14.45
N GLY A 82 -3.88 -8.44 15.23
CA GLY A 82 -4.71 -7.24 15.07
C GLY A 82 -3.96 -5.94 15.35
N LYS A 83 -3.06 -5.91 16.35
CA LYS A 83 -2.18 -4.76 16.61
C LYS A 83 -1.29 -4.43 15.42
N VAL A 84 -0.72 -5.45 14.79
CA VAL A 84 0.12 -5.28 13.59
C VAL A 84 -0.71 -4.85 12.37
N LEU A 85 -1.92 -5.40 12.21
CA LEU A 85 -2.84 -4.94 11.17
C LEU A 85 -3.18 -3.45 11.34
N TRP A 86 -3.51 -3.03 12.56
CA TRP A 86 -3.83 -1.65 12.86
C TRP A 86 -2.64 -0.71 12.66
N LEU A 87 -1.45 -1.11 13.07
CA LEU A 87 -0.23 -0.35 12.78
C LEU A 87 -0.02 -0.19 11.26
N LYS A 88 -0.20 -1.27 10.49
CA LYS A 88 -0.14 -1.21 9.03
C LYS A 88 -1.16 -0.23 8.46
N LEU A 89 -2.42 -0.26 8.92
CA LEU A 89 -3.47 0.64 8.44
C LEU A 89 -3.16 2.10 8.74
N LEU A 90 -2.65 2.39 9.95
CA LEU A 90 -2.21 3.75 10.30
C LEU A 90 -1.08 4.26 9.40
N LEU A 91 -0.11 3.40 9.07
CA LEU A 91 0.96 3.73 8.13
C LEU A 91 0.46 3.91 6.69
N VAL A 92 -0.52 3.12 6.25
CA VAL A 92 -1.17 3.33 4.94
C VAL A 92 -1.90 4.68 4.91
N LEU A 93 -2.60 5.05 5.98
CA LEU A 93 -3.25 6.35 6.09
C LEU A 93 -2.24 7.50 6.08
N SER A 94 -1.09 7.36 6.72
CA SER A 94 -0.04 8.39 6.68
C SER A 94 0.54 8.57 5.28
N LEU A 95 0.70 7.49 4.51
CA LEU A 95 1.11 7.54 3.10
C LEU A 95 0.08 8.27 2.23
N VAL A 96 -1.22 8.03 2.46
CA VAL A 96 -2.30 8.75 1.75
C VAL A 96 -2.26 10.24 2.11
N MET A 97 -2.14 10.57 3.39
CA MET A 97 -2.03 11.96 3.84
C MET A 97 -0.80 12.65 3.23
N PHE A 98 0.34 11.97 3.15
CA PHE A 98 1.51 12.47 2.46
C PHE A 98 1.24 12.73 0.97
N GLN A 99 0.59 11.79 0.27
CA GLN A 99 0.25 11.94 -1.15
C GLN A 99 -0.64 13.17 -1.39
N ILE A 100 -1.63 13.39 -0.52
CA ILE A 100 -2.55 14.55 -0.60
C ILE A 100 -1.78 15.87 -0.37
N THR A 101 -0.96 15.92 0.67
CA THR A 101 -0.40 17.19 1.19
C THR A 101 0.93 17.59 0.56
N VAL A 102 1.83 16.63 0.35
CA VAL A 102 3.22 16.86 -0.06
C VAL A 102 3.54 16.22 -1.41
N GLY A 103 2.91 15.08 -1.74
CA GLY A 103 3.26 14.26 -2.91
C GLY A 103 3.21 14.96 -4.28
N HIS A 104 2.54 16.11 -4.38
CA HIS A 104 2.48 16.93 -5.59
C HIS A 104 3.69 17.88 -5.75
N LYS A 105 4.63 17.89 -4.81
CA LYS A 105 5.78 18.82 -4.78
C LYS A 105 7.10 18.07 -4.54
N PRO A 106 8.22 18.52 -5.12
CA PRO A 106 9.53 18.00 -4.77
C PRO A 106 9.82 18.21 -3.28
N SER A 107 10.09 17.14 -2.53
CA SER A 107 10.35 17.22 -1.09
C SER A 107 11.33 16.15 -0.63
N LYS A 108 12.27 16.52 0.25
CA LYS A 108 13.18 15.56 0.91
C LYS A 108 12.45 14.60 1.84
N LEU A 109 11.20 14.89 2.20
CA LEU A 109 10.36 13.98 2.98
C LEU A 109 10.03 12.68 2.22
N ILE A 110 10.33 12.60 0.92
CA ILE A 110 10.19 11.38 0.13
C ILE A 110 10.96 10.19 0.72
N TYR A 111 12.11 10.41 1.38
CA TYR A 111 12.86 9.32 2.01
C TYR A 111 12.09 8.72 3.20
N GLY A 112 11.41 9.56 3.98
CA GLY A 112 10.54 9.09 5.07
C GLY A 112 9.31 8.36 4.52
N TYR A 113 8.74 8.86 3.42
CA TYR A 113 7.64 8.19 2.71
C TYR A 113 8.05 6.79 2.20
N ILE A 114 9.23 6.68 1.60
CA ILE A 114 9.81 5.39 1.15
C ILE A 114 9.98 4.44 2.34
N LEU A 115 10.54 4.92 3.45
CA LEU A 115 10.72 4.12 4.67
C LEU A 115 9.38 3.57 5.19
N VAL A 116 8.35 4.42 5.26
CA VAL A 116 7.00 4.02 5.67
C VAL A 116 6.42 2.99 4.70
N ALA A 117 6.59 3.17 3.39
CA ALA A 117 6.15 2.22 2.38
C ALA A 117 6.79 0.83 2.58
N PHE A 118 8.11 0.74 2.79
CA PHE A 118 8.77 -0.53 3.10
C PHE A 118 8.31 -1.13 4.42
N THR A 119 8.03 -0.30 5.41
CA THR A 119 7.51 -0.77 6.70
C THR A 119 6.14 -1.42 6.51
N VAL A 120 5.25 -0.81 5.74
CA VAL A 120 3.93 -1.39 5.37
C VAL A 120 4.09 -2.73 4.65
N ILE A 121 5.07 -2.86 3.75
CA ILE A 121 5.35 -4.11 3.05
C ILE A 121 5.86 -5.18 4.03
N GLY A 122 6.80 -4.83 4.91
CA GLY A 122 7.31 -5.71 5.95
C GLY A 122 6.20 -6.23 6.88
N LEU A 123 5.34 -5.33 7.36
CA LEU A 123 4.17 -5.71 8.17
C LEU A 123 3.17 -6.57 7.38
N SER A 124 3.04 -6.35 6.07
CA SER A 124 2.19 -7.20 5.23
C SER A 124 2.70 -8.63 5.16
N VAL A 125 4.03 -8.82 5.11
CA VAL A 125 4.65 -10.15 5.13
C VAL A 125 4.46 -10.82 6.50
N SER A 126 4.64 -10.10 7.61
CA SER A 126 4.43 -10.68 8.95
C SER A 126 2.97 -11.08 9.21
N LEU A 127 2.00 -10.32 8.70
CA LEU A 127 0.58 -10.66 8.78
C LEU A 127 0.17 -11.89 7.95
N VAL A 128 1.00 -12.30 6.99
CA VAL A 128 0.79 -13.51 6.17
C VAL A 128 1.59 -14.68 6.74
N ARG A 129 2.79 -14.42 7.28
CA ARG A 129 3.68 -15.41 7.90
C ARG A 129 3.82 -15.12 9.39
N PRO A 130 2.90 -15.62 10.23
CA PRO A 130 2.87 -15.33 11.66
C PRO A 130 4.04 -15.92 12.45
N VAL A 131 5.00 -16.62 11.83
CA VAL A 131 6.25 -17.08 12.47
C VAL A 131 7.08 -15.89 13.03
N LEU A 132 6.75 -14.67 12.64
CA LEU A 132 7.40 -13.43 13.07
C LEU A 132 6.57 -12.60 14.08
N LEU A 133 5.43 -13.10 14.56
CA LEU A 133 4.49 -12.42 15.48
C LEU A 133 4.29 -13.21 16.76
#